data_AF-A0A258B9A3-F1
#
_entry.id   AF-A0A258B9A3-F1
#
_cell.length_a   1.000
_cell.length_b   1.000
_cell.length_c   1.000
_cell.angle_alpha   90.00
_cell.angle_beta   90.00
_cell.angle_gamma   90.00
#
_symmetry.space_group_name_H-M   'P 1'
#
loop_
_entity.id
_entity.type
_entity.pdbx_description
1 polymer ?
#
loop_
_entity_poly.entity_id
_entity_poly.type
_entity_poly.pdbx_seq_one_letter_code
_entity_poly.pdbx_strand_id
1 'polypeptide(L)' 'MTLTELRYIVAVARERHFGRAADACFVSQPTLSVAIR' A
#
# COMPACT_ATOMS: atom_id res chain seq x y z
N MET A 1 -3.82 -11.09 -8.04
CA MET A 1 -2.61 -10.26 -8.00
C MET A 1 -2.56 -9.34 -9.21
N THR A 2 -2.91 -8.07 -9.01
CA THR A 2 -2.93 -7.00 -10.03
C THR A 2 -1.66 -6.13 -9.92
N LEU A 3 -1.39 -5.32 -10.95
CA LEU A 3 -0.27 -4.36 -10.92
C LEU A 3 -0.42 -3.33 -9.78
N THR A 4 -1.65 -2.97 -9.44
CA THR A 4 -1.97 -2.07 -8.33
C THR A 4 -1.61 -2.70 -6.99
N GLU A 5 -1.95 -3.98 -6.78
CA GLU A 5 -1.59 -4.72 -5.55
C GLU A 5 -0.07 -4.84 -5.40
N LEU A 6 0.65 -5.13 -6.49
CA LEU A 6 2.12 -5.13 -6.51
C LEU A 6 2.71 -3.75 -6.14
N ARG A 7 2.12 -2.67 -6.64
CA ARG A 7 2.55 -1.30 -6.30
C ARG A 7 2.41 -1.04 -4.80
N TYR A 8 1.32 -1.50 -4.19
CA TYR A 8 1.09 -1.36 -2.75
C TYR A 8 2.04 -2.23 -1.92
N ILE A 9 2.34 -3.45 -2.35
CA ILE A 9 3.36 -4.30 -1.71
C ILE A 9 4.72 -3.61 -1.71
N VAL A 10 5.14 -3.05 -2.85
CA VAL A 10 6.41 -2.32 -2.97
C VAL A 10 6.42 -1.07 -2.08
N ALA A 11 5.31 -0.33 -2.01
CA ALA A 11 5.20 0.84 -1.13
C ALA A 11 5.34 0.47 0.35
N VAL A 12 4.69 -0.61 0.81
CA VAL A 12 4.82 -1.10 2.19
C VAL A 12 6.25 -1.56 2.48
N ALA A 13 6.88 -2.27 1.55
CA ALA A 13 8.26 -2.71 1.70
C ALA A 13 9.25 -1.54 1.84
N ARG A 14 9.03 -0.44 1.10
CA ARG A 14 9.86 0.77 1.16
C ARG A 14 9.64 1.57 2.44
N GLU A 15 8.38 1.86 2.77
CA GLU A 15 8.04 2.73 3.88
C GLU A 15 8.11 2.01 5.25
N ARG A 16 7.99 0.67 5.27
CA ARG A 16 7.91 -0.17 6.47
C ARG A 16 6.82 0.28 7.45
N HIS A 17 5.82 1.01 6.94
CA HIS A 17 4.72 1.57 7.71
C HIS A 17 3.49 1.77 6.81
N PHE A 18 2.36 1.16 7.17
CA PHE A 18 1.15 1.16 6.34
C PHE A 18 0.56 2.56 6.09
N GLY A 19 0.56 3.44 7.10
CA GLY A 19 0.12 4.84 6.95
C GLY A 19 0.93 5.60 5.88
N ARG A 20 2.26 5.68 6.06
CA ARG A 20 3.17 6.28 5.08
C ARG A 20 3.08 5.65 3.68
N ALA A 21 2.93 4.33 3.60
CA ALA A 21 2.75 3.64 2.32
C ALA A 21 1.44 4.04 1.62
N ALA A 22 0.38 4.28 2.40
CA ALA A 22 -0.91 4.72 1.88
C ALA A 22 -0.85 6.16 1.39
N ASP A 23 -0.18 7.04 2.15
CA ASP A 23 0.09 8.43 1.73
C ASP A 23 0.89 8.47 0.42
N ALA A 24 1.95 7.67 0.32
CA ALA A 24 2.77 7.55 -0.90
C ALA A 24 1.99 6.97 -2.11
N CYS A 25 0.89 6.26 -1.86
CA CYS A 25 0.02 5.69 -2.88
C CYS A 25 -1.23 6.53 -3.16
N PHE A 26 -1.42 7.66 -2.47
CA PHE A 26 -2.61 8.52 -2.55
C PHE A 26 -3.92 7.80 -2.22
N VAL A 27 -3.89 6.92 -1.22
CA VAL A 27 -5.06 6.18 -0.72
C VAL A 27 -5.13 6.21 0.79
N SER A 28 -6.28 5.86 1.36
CA SER A 28 -6.38 5.67 2.82
C SER A 28 -5.64 4.41 3.26
N GLN A 29 -5.14 4.39 4.50
CA GLN A 29 -4.53 3.20 5.08
C GLN A 29 -5.46 1.97 5.08
N PRO A 30 -6.77 2.08 5.41
CA PRO A 30 -7.71 0.97 5.27
C PRO A 30 -7.84 0.44 3.83
N THR A 31 -7.88 1.34 2.83
CA THR A 31 -7.91 0.95 1.41
C THR A 31 -6.69 0.12 1.04
N LEU A 32 -5.50 0.59 1.45
CA LEU A 32 -4.26 -0.12 1.20
C LEU A 32 -4.25 -1.47 1.92
N SER A 33 -4.60 -1.54 3.21
CA SER A 33 -4.58 -2.80 3.96
C SER A 33 -5.56 -3.86 3.44
N VAL A 34 -6.71 -3.47 2.87
CA VAL A 34 -7.63 -4.43 2.22
C VAL A 34 -7.06 -4.94 0.91
N ALA A 35 -6.38 -4.09 0.14
CA ALA A 35 -5.81 -4.48 -1.16
C ALA A 35 -4.61 -5.42 -1.06
N ILE A 36 -3.95 -5.50 0.10
CA ILE A 36 -2.81 -6.41 0.34
C ILE A 36 -3.13 -7.48 1.40
N ARG A 37 -4.41 -7.61 1.79
CA ARG A 37 -4.86 -8.66 2.71
C ARG A 37 -4.74 -10.03 2.08
#